data_AF-A0A482PHB5-F1
#
_entry.id   AF-A0A482PHB5-F1
#
_cell.length_a   1.000
_cell.length_b   1.000
_cell.length_c   1.000
_cell.angle_alpha   90.00
_cell.angle_beta   90.00
_cell.angle_gamma   90.00
#
_symmetry.space_group_name_H-M   'P 1'
#
loop_
_entity.id
_entity.type
_entity.pdbx_description
1 polymer ?
#
loop_
_entity_poly.entity_id
_entity_poly.type
_entity_poly.pdbx_seq_one_letter_code
_entity_poly.pdbx_strand_id
1 'polypeptide(L)'
;MAWRIDYLIEKYHFTEINESPRIASQWKDVLNECHQERAGVEERLRIALLNVDYVTSFELPFRLLLTRAPQLIDKLRKEFSLTQKNVVINEKRRGQVYSISADLSHVPDAFRYRLSSRVRRMDDHTLTTAPYQQVASQTKLPEERLRLALESGLAVNALDGLFWLGIQRIAADIQRLRAGGMAIQTADVEVFDTLTGTLRTITAYYL
;
A
#
# COMPACT_ATOMS: atom_id res chain seq x y z
N MET A 1 -26.90 4.33 -3.56
CA MET A 1 -26.18 4.13 -2.28
C MET A 1 -24.74 3.84 -2.62
N ALA A 2 -23.79 4.59 -2.06
CA ALA A 2 -22.38 4.33 -2.25
C ALA A 2 -21.99 3.12 -1.39
N TRP A 3 -21.39 2.11 -2.01
CA TRP A 3 -20.88 0.92 -1.35
C TRP A 3 -19.64 1.27 -0.53
N ARG A 4 -19.65 0.94 0.77
CA ARG A 4 -18.57 1.29 1.70
C ARG A 4 -17.86 0.05 2.25
N ILE A 5 -16.53 0.11 2.26
CA ILE A 5 -15.67 -0.91 2.86
C ILE A 5 -14.80 -0.30 3.96
N ASP A 6 -14.88 -0.85 5.17
CA ASP A 6 -14.05 -0.45 6.31
C ASP A 6 -12.93 -1.47 6.58
N TYR A 7 -11.70 -0.97 6.77
CA TYR A 7 -10.54 -1.74 7.19
C TYR A 7 -10.19 -1.40 8.64
N LEU A 8 -10.56 -2.28 9.57
CA LEU A 8 -10.24 -2.14 10.98
C LEU A 8 -8.93 -2.86 11.28
N ILE A 9 -7.90 -2.08 11.57
CA ILE A 9 -6.53 -2.56 11.76
C ILE A 9 -6.27 -2.73 13.26
N GLU A 10 -6.26 -3.99 13.70
CA GLU A 10 -6.12 -4.37 15.12
C GLU A 10 -4.65 -4.53 15.53
N LYS A 11 -3.82 -5.00 14.60
CA LYS A 11 -2.37 -5.09 14.77
C LYS A 11 -1.74 -4.69 13.44
N TYR A 12 -0.77 -3.79 13.49
CA TYR A 12 0.00 -3.42 12.31
C TYR A 12 1.43 -3.13 12.70
N HIS A 13 2.34 -4.02 12.30
CA HIS A 13 3.75 -3.87 12.54
C HIS A 13 4.49 -4.10 11.22
N PHE A 14 4.79 -3.00 10.54
CA PHE A 14 5.64 -2.96 9.37
C PHE A 14 6.95 -2.27 9.76
N THR A 15 8.08 -2.94 9.61
CA THR A 15 9.39 -2.39 9.96
C THR A 15 10.47 -2.97 9.06
N GLU A 16 11.55 -2.21 8.92
CA GLU A 16 12.79 -2.67 8.33
C GLU A 16 13.66 -3.32 9.42
N ILE A 17 14.34 -4.42 9.10
CA ILE A 17 15.03 -5.23 10.13
C ILE A 17 16.19 -4.48 10.79
N ASN A 18 16.85 -3.61 10.05
CA ASN A 18 17.96 -2.77 10.50
C ASN A 18 17.52 -1.31 10.66
N GLU A 19 16.22 -1.07 10.89
CA GLU A 19 15.67 0.27 11.05
C GLU A 19 16.35 0.98 12.21
N SER A 20 16.94 2.15 11.94
CA SER A 20 17.56 2.92 13.00
C SER A 20 16.48 3.53 13.92
N PRO A 21 16.78 3.78 15.21
CA PRO A 21 15.84 4.45 16.11
C PRO A 21 15.36 5.81 15.58
N ARG A 22 16.22 6.51 14.83
CA ARG A 22 15.89 7.79 14.18
C ARG A 22 14.82 7.61 13.10
N ILE A 23 15.02 6.69 12.15
CA ILE A 23 14.04 6.41 11.09
C ILE A 23 12.71 5.93 11.69
N ALA A 24 12.77 5.07 12.70
CA ALA A 24 11.58 4.61 13.42
C ALA A 24 10.80 5.78 14.06
N SER A 25 11.49 6.73 14.69
CA SER A 25 10.87 7.94 15.25
C SER A 25 10.25 8.81 14.15
N GLN A 26 10.98 9.07 13.06
CA GLN A 26 10.49 9.89 11.95
C GLN A 26 9.18 9.32 11.38
N TRP A 27 9.11 7.99 11.19
CA TRP A 27 7.89 7.36 10.70
C TRP A 27 6.71 7.44 11.67
N LYS A 28 6.98 7.41 12.98
CA LYS A 28 5.95 7.64 14.00
C LYS A 28 5.42 9.06 13.91
N ASP A 29 6.31 10.03 13.76
CA ASP A 29 5.93 11.45 13.65
C ASP A 29 5.14 11.72 12.38
N VAL A 30 5.55 11.14 11.24
CA VAL A 30 4.80 11.19 9.97
C VAL A 30 3.37 10.67 10.13
N LEU A 31 3.18 9.51 10.76
CA LEU A 31 1.83 8.96 10.96
C LEU A 31 0.98 9.86 11.86
N ASN A 32 1.57 10.40 12.93
CA ASN A 32 0.87 11.33 13.81
C ASN A 32 0.43 12.60 13.08
N GLU A 33 1.32 13.20 12.29
CA GLU A 33 1.04 14.39 11.50
C GLU A 33 -0.03 14.11 10.43
N CYS A 34 0.06 12.97 9.74
CA CYS A 34 -0.96 12.53 8.79
C CYS A 34 -2.35 12.43 9.43
N HIS A 35 -2.44 11.95 10.68
CA HIS A 35 -3.69 11.88 11.42
C HIS A 35 -4.22 13.27 11.83
N GLN A 36 -3.33 14.13 12.33
CA GLN A 36 -3.70 15.49 12.76
C GLN A 36 -4.27 16.30 11.60
N GLU A 37 -3.63 16.23 10.44
CA GLU A 37 -4.01 16.97 9.23
C GLU A 37 -5.12 16.27 8.42
N ARG A 38 -5.56 15.07 8.83
CA ARG A 38 -6.44 14.20 8.03
C ARG A 38 -5.93 14.05 6.59
N ALA A 39 -4.63 13.87 6.46
CA ALA A 39 -3.90 13.99 5.21
C ALA A 39 -4.42 13.01 4.14
N GLY A 40 -4.77 13.55 2.98
CA GLY A 40 -5.10 12.77 1.79
C GLY A 40 -3.88 12.01 1.23
N VAL A 41 -4.10 11.17 0.23
CA VAL A 41 -3.09 10.27 -0.35
C VAL A 41 -1.79 11.00 -0.74
N GLU A 42 -1.91 12.15 -1.39
CA GLU A 42 -0.76 12.96 -1.81
C GLU A 42 -0.07 13.66 -0.64
N GLU A 43 -0.86 14.23 0.27
CA GLU A 43 -0.33 14.93 1.44
C GLU A 43 0.43 13.99 2.36
N ARG A 44 -0.03 12.74 2.55
CA ARG A 44 0.72 11.72 3.30
C ARG A 44 2.11 11.47 2.71
N LEU A 45 2.24 11.46 1.39
CA LEU A 45 3.55 11.31 0.76
C LEU A 45 4.40 12.57 0.95
N ARG A 46 3.80 13.76 0.83
CA ARG A 46 4.47 15.04 1.06
C ARG A 46 5.05 15.10 2.47
N ILE A 47 4.23 14.83 3.50
CA ILE A 47 4.64 14.76 4.90
C ILE A 47 5.80 13.77 5.08
N ALA A 48 5.74 12.58 4.47
CA ALA A 48 6.81 11.60 4.58
C ALA A 48 8.13 12.07 3.96
N LEU A 49 8.08 12.70 2.78
CA LEU A 49 9.27 13.21 2.10
C LEU A 49 9.93 14.38 2.84
N LEU A 50 9.14 15.15 3.60
CA LEU A 50 9.64 16.28 4.40
C LEU A 50 10.23 15.84 5.74
N ASN A 51 9.73 14.74 6.33
CA ASN A 51 10.04 14.38 7.71
C ASN A 51 10.92 13.12 7.86
N VAL A 52 11.02 12.26 6.84
CA VAL A 52 11.88 11.06 6.87
C VAL A 52 13.14 11.33 6.04
N ASP A 53 14.30 10.94 6.58
CA ASP A 53 15.59 11.14 5.88
C ASP A 53 15.56 10.52 4.46
N TYR A 54 14.86 9.39 4.29
CA TYR A 54 14.57 8.78 3.01
C TYR A 54 13.37 7.84 3.10
N VAL A 55 12.71 7.57 1.97
CA VAL A 55 11.61 6.60 1.86
C VAL A 55 11.86 5.60 0.74
N THR A 56 11.51 4.32 0.93
CA THR A 56 11.55 3.34 -0.16
C THR A 56 10.22 3.22 -0.90
N SER A 57 10.28 2.99 -2.20
CA SER A 57 9.09 2.68 -3.01
C SER A 57 8.31 1.46 -2.49
N PHE A 58 8.97 0.58 -1.73
CA PHE A 58 8.38 -0.63 -1.18
C PHE A 58 7.59 -0.38 0.11
N GLU A 59 8.05 0.52 0.98
CA GLU A 59 7.38 0.75 2.27
C GLU A 59 6.17 1.68 2.17
N LEU A 60 6.13 2.58 1.18
CA LEU A 60 5.04 3.56 1.02
C LEU A 60 3.64 2.91 0.95
N PRO A 61 3.40 1.80 0.23
CA PRO A 61 2.13 1.09 0.28
C PRO A 61 1.77 0.55 1.67
N PHE A 62 2.74 0.20 2.51
CA PHE A 62 2.47 -0.40 3.82
C PHE A 62 2.39 0.64 4.94
N ARG A 63 3.31 1.60 4.99
CA ARG A 63 3.30 2.63 6.03
C ARG A 63 2.15 3.62 5.85
N LEU A 64 1.82 3.97 4.61
CA LEU A 64 0.90 5.08 4.29
C LEU A 64 -0.25 4.69 3.36
N LEU A 65 -0.41 3.40 3.06
CA LEU A 65 -1.45 2.88 2.16
C LEU A 65 -1.45 3.56 0.78
N LEU A 66 -0.25 3.90 0.27
CA LEU A 66 -0.06 4.54 -1.02
C LEU A 66 0.04 3.51 -2.15
N THR A 67 -1.11 3.08 -2.65
CA THR A 67 -1.21 2.03 -3.69
C THR A 67 -0.85 2.51 -5.10
N ARG A 68 -0.63 3.82 -5.27
CA ARG A 68 -0.18 4.48 -6.51
C ARG A 68 1.09 5.31 -6.28
N ALA A 69 2.00 4.81 -5.45
CA ALA A 69 3.22 5.53 -5.03
C ALA A 69 4.06 6.08 -6.21
N PRO A 70 4.32 5.35 -7.32
CA PRO A 70 5.08 5.90 -8.43
C PRO A 70 4.45 7.17 -9.03
N GLN A 71 3.13 7.16 -9.26
CA GLN A 71 2.42 8.31 -9.82
C GLN A 71 2.44 9.52 -8.88
N LEU A 72 2.38 9.28 -7.57
CA LEU A 72 2.45 10.33 -6.55
C LEU A 72 3.86 10.93 -6.48
N ILE A 73 4.90 10.09 -6.54
CA ILE A 73 6.29 10.55 -6.62
C ILE A 73 6.49 11.42 -7.86
N ASP A 74 6.02 10.98 -9.03
CA ASP A 74 6.14 11.75 -10.27
C ASP A 74 5.47 13.12 -10.19
N LYS A 75 4.34 13.21 -9.48
CA LYS A 75 3.67 14.49 -9.22
C LYS A 75 4.52 15.39 -8.32
N LEU A 76 5.00 14.87 -7.19
CA LEU A 76 5.76 15.64 -6.20
C LEU A 76 7.18 16.01 -6.65
N ARG A 77 7.74 15.31 -7.65
CA ARG A 77 9.00 15.72 -8.33
C ARG A 77 8.93 17.12 -8.95
N LYS A 78 7.73 17.61 -9.25
CA LYS A 78 7.54 18.98 -9.76
C LYS A 78 7.66 20.04 -8.67
N GLU A 79 7.49 19.64 -7.41
CA GLU A 79 7.49 20.51 -6.24
C GLU A 79 8.80 20.42 -5.46
N PHE A 80 9.39 19.22 -5.38
CA PHE A 80 10.63 18.96 -4.66
C PHE A 80 11.74 18.52 -5.60
N SER A 81 12.97 18.93 -5.28
CA SER A 81 14.17 18.38 -5.90
C SER A 81 14.46 16.98 -5.33
N LEU A 82 13.70 15.98 -5.78
CA LEU A 82 13.83 14.61 -5.28
C LEU A 82 15.04 13.90 -5.91
N THR A 83 15.92 13.42 -5.05
CA THR A 83 17.00 12.50 -5.43
C THR A 83 16.50 11.07 -5.30
N GLN A 84 17.00 10.19 -6.16
CA GLN A 84 16.67 8.77 -6.14
C GLN A 84 17.91 7.88 -6.22
N LYS A 85 17.80 6.67 -5.66
CA LYS A 85 18.81 5.61 -5.76
C LYS A 85 18.14 4.26 -5.92
N ASN A 86 18.70 3.39 -6.78
CA ASN A 86 18.24 2.01 -6.91
C ASN A 86 18.71 1.18 -5.72
N VAL A 87 17.85 0.32 -5.20
CA VAL A 87 18.13 -0.51 -4.01
C VAL A 87 17.55 -1.91 -4.16
N VAL A 88 18.08 -2.85 -3.38
CA VAL A 88 17.59 -4.23 -3.31
C VAL A 88 16.66 -4.38 -2.11
N ILE A 89 15.44 -4.86 -2.35
CA ILE A 89 14.42 -5.08 -1.32
C ILE A 89 14.20 -6.57 -1.14
N ASN A 90 14.25 -7.04 0.12
CA ASN A 90 14.06 -8.44 0.48
C ASN A 90 14.90 -9.39 -0.40
N GLU A 91 16.18 -9.02 -0.58
CA GLU A 91 17.25 -9.76 -1.28
C GLU A 91 17.08 -9.92 -2.81
N LYS A 92 15.88 -9.76 -3.35
CA LYS A 92 15.61 -10.08 -4.76
C LYS A 92 14.81 -9.05 -5.54
N ARG A 93 14.06 -8.17 -4.85
CA ARG A 93 13.19 -7.20 -5.53
C ARG A 93 13.99 -5.94 -5.80
N ARG A 94 13.86 -5.38 -6.99
CA ARG A 94 14.36 -4.02 -7.27
C ARG A 94 13.39 -3.01 -6.66
N GLY A 95 13.94 -2.00 -6.00
CA GLY A 95 13.19 -0.87 -5.47
C GLY A 95 13.95 0.43 -5.70
N GLN A 96 13.34 1.52 -5.27
CA GLN A 96 13.97 2.84 -5.28
C GLN A 96 13.86 3.47 -3.91
N VAL A 97 14.88 4.21 -3.53
CA VAL A 97 14.83 5.20 -2.46
C VAL A 97 14.54 6.57 -3.06
N TYR A 98 13.74 7.36 -2.37
CA TYR A 98 13.54 8.79 -2.63
C TYR A 98 13.88 9.60 -1.38
N SER A 99 14.48 10.77 -1.58
CA SER A 99 14.72 11.75 -0.52
C SER A 99 14.74 13.16 -1.12
N ILE A 100 14.43 14.16 -0.30
CA ILE A 100 14.68 15.57 -0.62
C ILE A 100 16.17 15.95 -0.47
N SER A 101 16.97 15.11 0.20
CA SER A 101 18.42 15.29 0.30
C SER A 101 19.09 15.05 -1.05
N ALA A 102 20.06 15.91 -1.40
CA ALA A 102 20.92 15.70 -2.56
C ALA A 102 21.94 14.56 -2.34
N ASP A 103 22.33 14.32 -1.08
CA ASP A 103 23.29 13.27 -0.73
C ASP A 103 22.58 12.02 -0.20
N LEU A 104 22.80 10.90 -0.89
CA LEU A 104 22.30 9.57 -0.54
C LEU A 104 23.42 8.60 -0.13
N SER A 105 24.63 9.10 0.13
CA SER A 105 25.79 8.27 0.51
C SER A 105 25.55 7.45 1.77
N HIS A 106 24.79 8.00 2.72
CA HIS A 106 24.43 7.36 3.99
C HIS A 106 23.23 6.40 3.87
N VAL A 107 22.56 6.35 2.72
CA VAL A 107 21.37 5.52 2.51
C VAL A 107 21.78 4.09 2.16
N PRO A 108 21.26 3.06 2.87
CA PRO A 108 21.55 1.66 2.57
C PRO A 108 21.23 1.26 1.12
N ASP A 109 22.04 0.35 0.56
CA ASP A 109 21.80 -0.25 -0.76
C ASP A 109 20.76 -1.38 -0.75
N ALA A 110 20.49 -1.93 0.43
CA ALA A 110 19.58 -3.04 0.61
C ALA A 110 18.72 -2.86 1.87
N PHE A 111 17.46 -3.28 1.76
CA PHE A 111 16.48 -3.23 2.84
C PHE A 111 15.78 -4.57 2.97
N ARG A 112 15.46 -4.97 4.20
CA ARG A 112 14.69 -6.17 4.46
C ARG A 112 13.54 -5.84 5.40
N TYR A 113 12.33 -5.97 4.89
CA TYR A 113 11.10 -5.61 5.58
C TYR A 113 10.36 -6.83 6.10
N ARG A 114 9.66 -6.64 7.21
CA ARG A 114 8.70 -7.61 7.76
C ARG A 114 7.38 -6.92 8.01
N LEU A 115 6.29 -7.63 7.73
CA LEU A 115 4.93 -7.21 8.04
C LEU A 115 4.28 -8.26 8.95
N SER A 116 3.76 -7.82 10.09
CA SER A 116 2.82 -8.58 10.91
C SER A 116 1.57 -7.74 11.08
N SER A 117 0.45 -8.19 10.51
CA SER A 117 -0.80 -7.46 10.55
C SER A 117 -1.99 -8.36 10.91
N ARG A 118 -2.97 -7.76 11.59
CA ARG A 118 -4.31 -8.29 11.76
C ARG A 118 -5.29 -7.19 11.36
N VAL A 119 -6.01 -7.44 10.26
CA VAL A 119 -6.94 -6.49 9.66
C VAL A 119 -8.28 -7.18 9.50
N ARG A 120 -9.37 -6.52 9.91
CA ARG A 120 -10.73 -6.92 9.59
C ARG A 120 -11.25 -6.07 8.43
N ARG A 121 -11.88 -6.72 7.45
CA ARG A 121 -12.61 -6.08 6.36
C ARG A 121 -14.10 -6.13 6.67
N MET A 122 -14.77 -5.00 6.57
CA MET A 122 -16.22 -4.90 6.72
C MET A 122 -16.83 -4.29 5.46
N ASP A 123 -17.94 -4.86 5.02
CA ASP A 123 -18.72 -4.40 3.88
C ASP A 123 -20.11 -4.03 4.39
N ASP A 124 -20.46 -2.74 4.36
CA ASP A 124 -21.69 -2.21 4.97
C ASP A 124 -21.96 -2.81 6.38
N HIS A 125 -20.93 -2.76 7.24
CA HIS A 125 -20.88 -3.33 8.60
C HIS A 125 -20.94 -4.86 8.72
N THR A 126 -20.93 -5.60 7.62
CA THR A 126 -20.82 -7.07 7.61
C THR A 126 -19.36 -7.50 7.55
N LEU A 127 -18.92 -8.37 8.46
CA LEU A 127 -17.55 -8.88 8.47
C LEU A 127 -17.30 -9.77 7.23
N THR A 128 -16.40 -9.36 6.36
CA THR A 128 -16.08 -10.03 5.09
C THR A 128 -14.62 -10.46 4.98
N THR A 129 -13.88 -10.51 6.09
CA THR A 129 -12.45 -10.89 6.10
C THR A 129 -12.19 -12.34 5.65
N ALA A 130 -13.05 -13.28 6.06
CA ALA A 130 -12.78 -14.71 5.94
C ALA A 130 -12.59 -15.20 4.48
N PRO A 131 -13.41 -14.78 3.50
CA PRO A 131 -13.18 -15.14 2.09
C PRO A 131 -11.81 -14.74 1.55
N TYR A 132 -11.29 -13.56 1.89
CA TYR A 132 -9.96 -13.10 1.43
C TYR A 132 -8.84 -13.90 2.08
N GLN A 133 -8.99 -14.28 3.35
CA GLN A 133 -8.04 -15.16 4.03
C GLN A 133 -8.05 -16.58 3.43
N GLN A 134 -9.22 -17.09 3.05
CA GLN A 134 -9.36 -18.38 2.39
C GLN A 134 -8.71 -18.40 1.01
N VAL A 135 -8.80 -17.30 0.24
CA VAL A 135 -8.06 -17.18 -1.03
C VAL A 135 -6.55 -17.15 -0.77
N ALA A 136 -6.10 -16.37 0.21
CA ALA A 136 -4.69 -16.22 0.53
C ALA A 136 -4.02 -17.54 0.99
N SER A 137 -4.79 -18.46 1.59
CA SER A 137 -4.29 -19.76 2.04
C SER A 137 -4.19 -20.81 0.92
N GLN A 138 -4.91 -20.65 -0.19
CA GLN A 138 -4.97 -21.64 -1.27
C GLN A 138 -3.75 -21.64 -2.19
N THR A 139 -3.14 -20.48 -2.44
CA THR A 139 -1.94 -20.36 -3.28
C THR A 139 -1.00 -19.30 -2.70
N LYS A 140 0.29 -19.38 -3.03
CA LYS A 140 1.29 -18.37 -2.69
C LYS A 140 1.53 -17.35 -3.79
N LEU A 141 0.98 -17.57 -5.00
CA LEU A 141 1.22 -16.74 -6.17
C LEU A 141 0.21 -15.58 -6.20
N PRO A 142 0.66 -14.30 -6.13
CA PRO A 142 -0.25 -13.16 -6.06
C PRO A 142 -1.26 -13.08 -7.21
N GLU A 143 -0.83 -13.37 -8.43
CA GLU A 143 -1.70 -13.33 -9.62
C GLU A 143 -2.81 -14.39 -9.57
N GLU A 144 -2.50 -15.59 -9.08
CA GLU A 144 -3.50 -16.65 -8.89
C GLU A 144 -4.47 -16.30 -7.76
N ARG A 145 -3.99 -15.69 -6.66
CA ARG A 145 -4.87 -15.19 -5.59
C ARG A 145 -5.87 -14.17 -6.12
N LEU A 146 -5.41 -13.23 -6.97
CA LEU A 146 -6.29 -12.24 -7.57
C LEU A 146 -7.36 -12.88 -8.46
N ARG A 147 -6.94 -13.79 -9.35
CA ARG A 147 -7.85 -14.54 -10.22
C ARG A 147 -8.90 -15.29 -9.39
N LEU A 148 -8.44 -16.08 -8.41
CA LEU A 148 -9.32 -16.90 -7.57
C LEU A 148 -10.31 -16.04 -6.77
N ALA A 149 -9.88 -14.89 -6.25
CA ALA A 149 -10.78 -13.96 -5.55
C ALA A 149 -11.91 -13.50 -6.48
N LEU A 150 -11.57 -13.04 -7.68
CA LEU A 150 -12.53 -12.58 -8.69
C LEU A 150 -13.49 -13.69 -9.12
N GLU A 151 -12.96 -14.89 -9.44
CA GLU A 151 -13.75 -16.07 -9.84
C GLU A 151 -14.67 -16.57 -8.71
N SER A 152 -14.29 -16.35 -7.46
CA SER A 152 -15.12 -16.66 -6.28
C SER A 152 -16.18 -15.58 -6.00
N GLY A 153 -16.35 -14.60 -6.89
CA GLY A 153 -17.31 -13.50 -6.75
C GLY A 153 -16.90 -12.43 -5.75
N LEU A 154 -15.64 -12.39 -5.31
CA LEU A 154 -15.16 -11.35 -4.42
C LEU A 154 -14.83 -10.09 -5.22
N ALA A 155 -15.28 -8.95 -4.71
CA ALA A 155 -14.83 -7.67 -5.20
C ALA A 155 -13.55 -7.21 -4.49
N VAL A 156 -12.51 -6.98 -5.28
CA VAL A 156 -11.17 -6.68 -4.78
C VAL A 156 -10.82 -5.24 -5.06
N ASN A 157 -10.23 -4.55 -4.10
CA ASN A 157 -9.62 -3.25 -4.30
C ASN A 157 -8.12 -3.30 -3.96
N ALA A 158 -7.45 -2.14 -4.06
CA ALA A 158 -6.02 -2.08 -3.85
C ALA A 158 -5.56 -2.42 -2.41
N LEU A 159 -6.41 -2.21 -1.40
CA LEU A 159 -6.10 -2.60 -0.01
C LEU A 159 -6.29 -4.09 0.20
N ASP A 160 -7.29 -4.72 -0.42
CA ASP A 160 -7.43 -6.18 -0.41
C ASP A 160 -6.19 -6.84 -1.03
N GLY A 161 -5.73 -6.27 -2.15
CA GLY A 161 -4.48 -6.63 -2.81
C GLY A 161 -3.29 -6.60 -1.85
N LEU A 162 -3.16 -5.51 -1.09
CA LEU A 162 -2.07 -5.30 -0.15
C LEU A 162 -2.12 -6.26 1.05
N PHE A 163 -3.30 -6.45 1.65
CA PHE A 163 -3.45 -7.15 2.92
C PHE A 163 -3.52 -8.67 2.79
N TRP A 164 -4.13 -9.22 1.72
CA TRP A 164 -4.33 -10.66 1.58
C TRP A 164 -3.72 -11.24 0.30
N LEU A 165 -3.70 -10.49 -0.80
CA LEU A 165 -3.27 -11.06 -2.09
C LEU A 165 -1.76 -10.94 -2.33
N GLY A 166 -1.05 -10.10 -1.58
CA GLY A 166 0.39 -9.87 -1.74
C GLY A 166 0.73 -8.99 -2.94
N ILE A 167 -0.19 -8.09 -3.31
CA ILE A 167 -0.17 -7.25 -4.50
C ILE A 167 -0.06 -5.78 -4.10
N GLN A 168 1.02 -5.12 -4.50
CA GLN A 168 1.19 -3.67 -4.28
C GLN A 168 0.56 -2.82 -5.38
N ARG A 169 0.42 -3.37 -6.59
CA ARG A 169 0.00 -2.66 -7.80
C ARG A 169 -1.12 -3.41 -8.53
N ILE A 170 -2.28 -3.52 -7.88
CA ILE A 170 -3.40 -4.35 -8.37
C ILE A 170 -3.82 -4.00 -9.80
N ALA A 171 -3.78 -2.72 -10.19
CA ALA A 171 -4.18 -2.29 -11.53
C ALA A 171 -3.37 -2.95 -12.66
N ALA A 172 -2.08 -3.21 -12.44
CA ALA A 172 -1.24 -3.90 -13.44
C ALA A 172 -1.65 -5.37 -13.59
N ASP A 173 -2.00 -6.02 -12.48
CA ASP A 173 -2.43 -7.42 -12.49
C ASP A 173 -3.83 -7.56 -13.10
N ILE A 174 -4.75 -6.65 -12.80
CA ILE A 174 -6.07 -6.56 -13.44
C ILE A 174 -5.95 -6.37 -14.95
N GLN A 175 -5.05 -5.49 -15.41
CA GLN A 175 -4.83 -5.30 -16.84
C GLN A 175 -4.35 -6.60 -17.52
N ARG A 176 -3.46 -7.36 -16.88
CA ARG A 176 -3.00 -8.65 -17.39
C ARG A 176 -4.10 -9.70 -17.44
N LEU A 177 -4.96 -9.77 -16.41
CA LEU A 177 -6.10 -10.69 -16.40
C LEU A 177 -7.14 -10.34 -17.49
N ARG A 178 -7.42 -9.04 -17.71
CA ARG A 178 -8.27 -8.59 -18.83
C ARG A 178 -7.69 -8.97 -20.18
N ALA A 179 -6.40 -8.77 -20.38
CA ALA A 179 -5.71 -9.20 -21.60
C ALA A 179 -5.77 -10.73 -21.80
N GLY A 180 -5.87 -11.49 -20.70
CA GLY A 180 -6.12 -12.93 -20.70
C GLY A 180 -7.59 -13.34 -20.90
N GLY A 181 -8.50 -12.40 -21.21
CA GLY A 181 -9.90 -12.69 -21.55
C GLY A 181 -10.90 -12.56 -20.39
N MET A 182 -10.46 -12.17 -19.19
CA MET A 182 -11.35 -12.04 -18.04
C MET A 182 -12.16 -10.73 -18.08
N ALA A 183 -13.49 -10.84 -18.03
CA ALA A 183 -14.42 -9.71 -18.13
C ALA A 183 -14.54 -8.90 -16.82
N ILE A 184 -13.42 -8.35 -16.34
CA ILE A 184 -13.36 -7.63 -15.06
C ILE A 184 -14.00 -6.24 -15.19
N GLN A 185 -15.03 -5.98 -14.38
CA GLN A 185 -15.70 -4.69 -14.22
C GLN A 185 -15.04 -3.82 -13.14
N THR A 186 -15.40 -2.54 -13.09
CA THR A 186 -14.90 -1.57 -12.10
C THR A 186 -16.03 -0.74 -11.52
N ALA A 187 -15.97 -0.49 -10.21
CA ALA A 187 -16.83 0.46 -9.53
C ALA A 187 -16.00 1.33 -8.57
N ASP A 188 -16.48 2.54 -8.33
CA ASP A 188 -15.95 3.39 -7.28
C ASP A 188 -16.61 3.01 -5.95
N VAL A 189 -15.77 2.81 -4.92
CA VAL A 189 -16.20 2.45 -3.57
C VAL A 189 -15.60 3.41 -2.55
N GLU A 190 -16.37 3.72 -1.52
CA GLU A 190 -15.85 4.47 -0.38
C GLU A 190 -15.10 3.52 0.54
N VAL A 191 -13.89 3.92 0.93
CA VAL A 191 -13.03 3.12 1.79
C VAL A 191 -12.52 3.93 2.95
N PHE A 192 -12.71 3.39 4.14
CA PHE A 192 -12.12 3.90 5.37
C PHE A 192 -11.14 2.88 5.95
N ASP A 193 -10.06 3.36 6.56
CA ASP A 193 -9.16 2.52 7.35
C ASP A 193 -8.73 3.22 8.64
N THR A 194 -8.49 2.43 9.68
CA THR A 194 -8.07 2.96 10.99
C THR A 194 -6.57 3.25 11.08
N LEU A 195 -5.74 2.83 10.12
CA LEU A 195 -4.30 3.12 10.13
C LEU A 195 -4.01 4.57 9.78
N THR A 196 -4.82 5.16 8.90
CA THR A 196 -4.68 6.55 8.47
C THR A 196 -5.84 7.41 8.92
N GLY A 197 -6.97 6.79 9.32
CA GLY A 197 -8.15 7.49 9.80
C GLY A 197 -8.87 8.28 8.71
N THR A 198 -8.69 7.91 7.44
CA THR A 198 -9.21 8.64 6.28
C THR A 198 -10.27 7.86 5.53
N LEU A 199 -11.33 8.55 5.11
CA LEU A 199 -12.31 8.06 4.13
C LEU A 199 -11.89 8.54 2.73
N ARG A 200 -11.86 7.64 1.75
CA ARG A 200 -11.47 7.95 0.37
C ARG A 200 -12.16 7.04 -0.64
N THR A 201 -12.39 7.56 -1.84
CA THR A 201 -12.87 6.75 -2.96
C THR A 201 -11.72 5.99 -3.59
N ILE A 202 -11.88 4.68 -3.78
CA ILE A 202 -10.94 3.86 -4.56
C ILE A 202 -11.70 2.97 -5.55
N THR A 203 -10.99 2.47 -6.55
CA THR A 203 -11.54 1.53 -7.52
C THR A 203 -11.59 0.11 -6.92
N ALA A 204 -12.77 -0.51 -6.97
CA ALA A 204 -12.97 -1.94 -6.78
C ALA A 204 -13.13 -2.64 -8.13
N TYR A 205 -12.72 -3.90 -8.18
CA TYR A 205 -12.76 -4.78 -9.34
C TYR A 205 -13.56 -6.04 -9.01
N TYR A 206 -14.41 -6.49 -9.93
CA TYR A 206 -15.24 -7.68 -9.78
C TYR A 206 -15.53 -8.27 -11.17
N LEU A 207 -16.07 -9.49 -11.24
CA LEU A 207 -16.55 -10.10 -12.49
C LEU A 207 -17.99 -9.71 -12.76
#